data_AF-A0A941SF40-F1
#
_entry.id   AF-A0A941SF40-F1
#
_cell.length_a   1.000
_cell.length_b   1.000
_cell.length_c   1.000
_cell.angle_alpha   90.00
_cell.angle_beta   90.00
_cell.angle_gamma   90.00
#
_symmetry.space_group_name_H-M   'P 1'
#
loop_
_entity.id
_entity.type
_entity.pdbx_description
1 polymer ?
#
loop_
_entity_poly.entity_id
_entity_poly.type
_entity_poly.pdbx_seq_one_letter_code
_entity_poly.pdbx_strand_id
1 'polypeptide(L)'
;MKIAQVWLLALLSFLLQGNVFALSIAYEGFECQSAIDTEDPTPAGGTSIQSRFEVTEDSGGGVYRLSLTGGIPRFVNNDRTVCIDKATAIGYSGIPEVDGLPQPLDSIDATAYFNGQELIVVVSSIYTDLSARRNPFSSFNTSLIFTFTNTLIFKFNPTTSSFILTKLFRNRGFTQTTGSTNSITPFLETVLPSFNKEARDKPMILIPLATINYRLEK
;
A
#
# COMPACT_ATOMS: atom_id res chain seq x y z
N MET A 1 11.99 53.59 19.04
CA MET A 1 12.50 52.25 19.45
C MET A 1 11.42 51.17 19.55
N LYS A 2 10.19 51.44 20.03
CA LYS A 2 9.15 50.40 20.22
C LYS A 2 8.64 49.73 18.92
N ILE A 3 8.59 50.46 17.81
CA ILE A 3 8.05 49.94 16.53
C ILE A 3 9.00 48.90 15.90
N ALA A 4 10.32 49.13 15.94
CA ALA A 4 11.30 48.18 15.40
C ALA A 4 11.31 46.84 16.17
N GLN A 5 11.07 46.87 17.48
CA GLN A 5 10.94 45.66 18.30
C GLN A 5 9.69 44.84 17.95
N VAL A 6 8.56 45.51 17.65
CA VAL A 6 7.32 44.83 17.25
C VAL A 6 7.48 44.14 15.89
N TRP A 7 8.17 44.78 14.94
CA TRP A 7 8.49 44.16 13.65
C TRP A 7 9.44 42.97 13.78
N LEU A 8 10.44 43.06 14.67
CA LEU A 8 11.36 41.95 14.93
C LEU A 8 10.66 40.74 15.56
N LEU A 9 9.73 40.98 16.49
CA LEU A 9 8.88 39.95 17.12
C LEU A 9 7.87 39.33 16.14
N ALA A 10 7.34 40.13 15.20
CA ALA A 10 6.49 39.63 14.12
C ALA A 10 7.28 38.77 13.12
N LEU A 11 8.52 39.18 12.79
CA LEU A 11 9.39 38.42 11.89
C LEU A 11 9.82 37.08 12.51
N LEU A 12 10.16 37.08 13.81
CA LEU A 12 10.50 35.84 14.54
C LEU A 12 9.31 34.89 14.67
N SER A 13 8.09 35.41 14.84
CA SER A 13 6.89 34.56 14.95
C SER A 13 6.47 33.96 13.59
N PHE A 14 6.81 34.60 12.46
CA PHE A 14 6.69 33.98 11.13
C PHE A 14 7.76 32.89 10.88
N LEU A 15 8.97 33.05 11.42
CA LEU A 15 10.06 32.06 11.28
C LEU A 15 9.86 30.81 12.17
N LEU A 16 9.02 30.91 13.20
CA LEU A 16 8.67 29.82 14.13
C LEU A 16 7.33 29.16 13.83
N GLN A 17 6.73 29.42 12.66
CA GLN A 17 5.62 28.60 12.18
C GLN A 17 6.15 27.20 11.91
N GLY A 18 5.92 26.31 12.87
CA GLY A 18 6.50 24.98 12.92
C GLY A 18 6.32 24.24 11.61
N ASN A 19 7.43 23.76 11.07
CA ASN A 19 7.41 22.70 10.08
C ASN A 19 6.60 21.55 10.69
N VAL A 20 5.40 21.30 10.15
CA VAL A 20 4.67 20.08 10.45
C VAL A 20 5.43 18.95 9.76
N PHE A 21 6.50 18.48 10.40
CA PHE A 21 7.10 17.20 10.09
C PHE A 21 6.15 16.14 10.65
N ALA A 22 5.14 15.76 9.87
CA ALA A 22 4.42 14.53 10.16
C ALA A 22 5.33 13.37 9.79
N LEU A 23 5.61 12.50 10.75
CA LEU A 23 6.43 11.30 10.51
C LEU A 23 5.58 10.19 9.89
N SER A 24 4.25 10.24 10.03
CA SER A 24 3.38 9.25 9.40
C SER A 24 1.97 9.76 9.10
N ILE A 25 1.29 9.06 8.20
CA ILE A 25 -0.15 9.12 8.05
C ILE A 25 -0.76 7.77 8.39
N ALA A 26 -1.89 7.76 9.10
CA ALA A 26 -2.49 6.53 9.54
C ALA A 26 -4.02 6.49 9.48
N TYR A 27 -4.55 5.31 9.18
CA TYR A 27 -5.97 5.00 9.14
C TYR A 27 -6.25 3.73 9.94
N GLU A 28 -7.13 3.84 10.93
CA GLU A 28 -7.59 2.71 11.73
C GLU A 28 -8.79 2.03 11.06
N GLY A 29 -8.81 0.70 11.10
CA GLY A 29 -9.89 -0.12 10.55
C GLY A 29 -9.79 -1.56 11.03
N PHE A 30 -10.52 -2.46 10.39
CA PHE A 30 -10.47 -3.89 10.66
C PHE A 30 -9.80 -4.63 9.51
N GLU A 31 -9.06 -5.69 9.81
CA GLU A 31 -8.45 -6.53 8.78
C GLU A 31 -9.52 -7.19 7.88
N CYS A 32 -9.22 -7.43 6.60
CA CYS A 32 -10.14 -8.13 5.70
C CYS A 32 -10.29 -9.62 6.08
N GLN A 33 -11.50 -10.15 5.98
CA GLN A 33 -11.79 -11.56 6.26
C GLN A 33 -11.12 -12.51 5.26
N SER A 34 -11.09 -12.14 3.98
CA SER A 34 -10.47 -12.93 2.90
C SER A 34 -9.32 -12.16 2.27
N ALA A 35 -8.13 -12.74 2.24
CA ALA A 35 -7.01 -12.17 1.49
C ALA A 35 -7.17 -12.33 -0.04
N ILE A 36 -7.83 -13.41 -0.48
CA ILE A 36 -7.82 -13.88 -1.86
C ILE A 36 -8.92 -13.21 -2.70
N ASP A 37 -10.09 -12.98 -2.10
CA ASP A 37 -11.23 -12.40 -2.80
C ASP A 37 -11.12 -10.87 -2.80
N THR A 38 -10.63 -10.32 -3.91
CA THR A 38 -10.40 -8.88 -4.06
C THR A 38 -11.69 -8.07 -4.13
N GLU A 39 -12.84 -8.72 -4.39
CA GLU A 39 -14.16 -8.10 -4.47
C GLU A 39 -14.91 -8.15 -3.12
N ASP A 40 -14.32 -8.78 -2.11
CA ASP A 40 -14.89 -8.88 -0.77
C ASP A 40 -14.17 -7.92 0.21
N PRO A 41 -14.80 -6.79 0.56
CA PRO A 41 -14.29 -5.87 1.58
C PRO A 41 -14.78 -6.23 3.00
N THR A 42 -15.31 -7.43 3.24
CA THR A 42 -15.84 -7.81 4.56
C THR A 42 -14.75 -7.77 5.63
N PRO A 43 -14.95 -7.02 6.73
CA PRO A 43 -13.99 -7.00 7.83
C PRO A 43 -14.06 -8.29 8.65
N ALA A 44 -12.89 -8.82 9.02
CA ALA A 44 -12.77 -9.83 10.06
C ALA A 44 -13.15 -9.19 11.40
N GLY A 45 -14.32 -9.53 11.93
CA GLY A 45 -14.74 -9.06 13.25
C GLY A 45 -13.73 -9.49 14.32
N GLY A 46 -13.17 -8.54 15.07
CA GLY A 46 -12.38 -8.81 16.28
C GLY A 46 -10.98 -8.20 16.32
N THR A 47 -10.36 -7.87 15.18
CA THR A 47 -8.98 -7.33 15.15
C THR A 47 -8.95 -5.96 14.49
N SER A 48 -8.81 -4.91 15.30
CA SER A 48 -8.49 -3.57 14.80
C SER A 48 -7.03 -3.52 14.39
N ILE A 49 -6.75 -3.00 13.19
CA ILE A 49 -5.41 -2.78 12.68
C ILE A 49 -5.30 -1.37 12.09
N GLN A 50 -4.07 -0.90 11.92
CA GLN A 50 -3.80 0.44 11.41
C GLN A 50 -3.02 0.34 10.10
N SER A 51 -3.56 0.91 9.02
CA SER A 51 -2.81 1.21 7.81
C SER A 51 -1.97 2.44 8.08
N ARG A 52 -0.65 2.28 8.19
CA ARG A 52 0.27 3.38 8.53
C ARG A 52 1.37 3.48 7.51
N PHE A 53 1.51 4.67 6.93
CA PHE A 53 2.64 5.04 6.09
C PHE A 53 3.56 5.96 6.88
N GLU A 54 4.77 5.50 7.15
CA GLU A 54 5.79 6.26 7.87
C GLU A 54 6.88 6.75 6.93
N VAL A 55 7.28 8.01 7.05
CA VAL A 55 8.36 8.61 6.27
C VAL A 55 9.69 8.03 6.73
N THR A 56 10.39 7.35 5.84
CA THR A 56 11.75 6.84 6.06
C THR A 56 12.82 7.74 5.46
N GLU A 57 12.48 8.46 4.37
CA GLU A 57 13.40 9.38 3.69
C GLU A 57 12.60 10.53 3.04
N ASP A 58 13.08 11.76 3.18
CA ASP A 58 12.68 12.91 2.36
C ASP A 58 13.75 13.12 1.28
N SER A 59 13.41 12.79 0.03
CA SER A 59 14.33 12.90 -1.11
C SER A 59 14.27 14.29 -1.77
N GLY A 60 13.46 15.22 -1.23
CA GLY A 60 13.26 16.55 -1.77
C GLY A 60 12.29 16.61 -2.95
N GLY A 61 11.91 17.83 -3.35
CA GLY A 61 11.00 18.04 -4.48
C GLY A 61 9.59 17.48 -4.27
N GLY A 62 9.19 17.24 -3.01
CA GLY A 62 7.93 16.61 -2.66
C GLY A 62 7.92 15.08 -2.78
N VAL A 63 9.06 14.44 -3.01
CA VAL A 63 9.20 12.97 -3.09
C VAL A 63 9.65 12.40 -1.75
N TYR A 64 8.99 11.34 -1.30
CA TYR A 64 9.27 10.67 -0.03
C TYR A 64 9.38 9.15 -0.24
N ARG A 65 10.27 8.52 0.53
CA ARG A 65 10.23 7.08 0.75
C ARG A 65 9.48 6.82 2.04
N LEU A 66 8.58 5.85 1.98
CA LEU A 66 7.72 5.49 3.08
C LEU A 66 7.88 4.01 3.42
N SER A 67 7.60 3.63 4.66
CA SER A 67 7.35 2.25 5.05
C SER A 67 5.86 2.08 5.35
N LEU A 68 5.22 1.11 4.68
CA LEU A 68 3.83 0.73 4.92
C LEU A 68 3.78 -0.42 5.93
N THR A 69 3.02 -0.24 7.01
CA THR A 69 2.65 -1.30 7.95
C THR A 69 1.13 -1.49 7.99
N GLY A 70 0.68 -2.70 8.38
CA GLY A 70 -0.72 -3.05 8.56
C GLY A 70 -1.52 -3.32 7.27
N GLY A 71 -1.16 -2.69 6.14
CA GLY A 71 -1.80 -2.93 4.84
C GLY A 71 -2.53 -1.69 4.32
N ILE A 72 -3.35 -1.82 3.27
CA ILE A 72 -4.12 -0.69 2.72
C ILE A 72 -5.63 -0.95 2.74
N PRO A 73 -6.47 0.09 2.75
CA PRO A 73 -7.91 -0.04 2.64
C PRO A 73 -8.33 -0.75 1.35
N ARG A 74 -9.16 -1.78 1.49
CA ARG A 74 -9.87 -2.46 0.42
C ARG A 74 -11.34 -2.06 0.47
N PHE A 75 -11.87 -1.75 -0.70
CA PHE A 75 -13.26 -1.37 -0.94
C PHE A 75 -13.61 -1.66 -2.40
N VAL A 76 -14.89 -1.85 -2.69
CA VAL A 76 -15.41 -2.00 -4.04
C VAL A 76 -16.27 -0.81 -4.42
N ASN A 77 -16.41 -0.58 -5.72
CA ASN A 77 -17.29 0.46 -6.22
C ASN A 77 -18.74 0.12 -5.81
N ASN A 78 -19.46 1.10 -5.25
CA ASN A 78 -20.85 1.00 -4.78
C ASN A 78 -21.08 0.37 -3.39
N ASP A 79 -20.03 0.06 -2.62
CA ASP A 79 -20.14 -0.36 -1.21
C ASP A 79 -19.45 0.66 -0.28
N ARG A 80 -20.01 0.85 0.91
CA ARG A 80 -19.42 1.65 2.00
C ARG A 80 -18.56 0.81 2.94
N THR A 81 -18.55 -0.50 2.79
CA THR A 81 -17.75 -1.43 3.58
C THR A 81 -16.27 -1.25 3.22
N VAL A 82 -15.43 -1.15 4.24
CA VAL A 82 -13.99 -1.00 4.13
C VAL A 82 -13.33 -1.94 5.13
N CYS A 83 -12.32 -2.67 4.67
CA CYS A 83 -11.39 -3.43 5.50
C CYS A 83 -9.96 -3.06 5.12
N ILE A 84 -8.97 -3.49 5.91
CA ILE A 84 -7.55 -3.28 5.63
C ILE A 84 -6.96 -4.61 5.13
N ASP A 85 -6.46 -4.60 3.90
CA ASP A 85 -5.82 -5.73 3.25
C ASP A 85 -4.32 -5.72 3.56
N LYS A 86 -3.92 -6.55 4.54
CA LYS A 86 -2.50 -6.76 4.86
C LYS A 86 -1.82 -7.69 3.85
N ALA A 87 -2.49 -8.79 3.53
CA ALA A 87 -1.88 -9.92 2.85
C ALA A 87 -1.43 -9.59 1.42
N THR A 88 -2.23 -8.86 0.64
CA THR A 88 -1.83 -8.50 -0.72
C THR A 88 -1.15 -7.14 -0.79
N ALA A 89 -1.35 -6.25 0.18
CA ALA A 89 -0.74 -4.92 0.15
C ALA A 89 0.71 -4.91 0.66
N ILE A 90 1.03 -5.73 1.67
CA ILE A 90 2.39 -5.90 2.17
C ILE A 90 3.05 -7.10 1.46
N GLY A 91 2.34 -8.21 1.36
CA GLY A 91 2.84 -9.40 0.66
C GLY A 91 3.81 -10.25 1.49
N TYR A 92 4.64 -10.99 0.78
CA TYR A 92 5.52 -12.03 1.29
C TYR A 92 6.93 -11.85 0.74
N SER A 93 7.91 -12.34 1.50
CA SER A 93 9.30 -12.48 1.07
C SER A 93 9.79 -13.90 1.31
N GLY A 94 10.87 -14.27 0.65
CA GLY A 94 11.54 -15.54 0.87
C GLY A 94 12.30 -15.97 -0.37
N ILE A 95 13.58 -16.29 -0.18
CA ILE A 95 14.41 -16.98 -1.16
C ILE A 95 14.32 -18.47 -0.83
N PRO A 96 13.76 -19.33 -1.70
CA PRO A 96 13.54 -20.74 -1.38
C PRO A 96 14.77 -21.47 -0.84
N GLU A 97 15.96 -21.16 -1.38
CA GLU A 97 17.23 -21.77 -0.97
C GLU A 97 17.71 -21.34 0.42
N VAL A 98 17.20 -20.21 0.95
CA VAL A 98 17.64 -19.62 2.22
C VAL A 98 16.55 -19.73 3.28
N ASP A 99 15.35 -19.29 2.94
CA ASP A 99 14.23 -19.10 3.87
C ASP A 99 13.22 -20.27 3.82
N GLY A 100 13.34 -21.14 2.81
CA GLY A 100 12.39 -22.21 2.55
C GLY A 100 11.04 -21.69 2.09
N LEU A 101 10.05 -21.69 2.98
CA LEU A 101 8.69 -21.23 2.65
C LEU A 101 8.59 -19.70 2.75
N PRO A 102 7.94 -19.01 1.78
CA PRO A 102 7.71 -17.57 1.86
C PRO A 102 6.99 -17.14 3.14
N GLN A 103 7.55 -16.14 3.81
CA GLN A 103 7.05 -15.58 5.06
C GLN A 103 6.32 -14.26 4.82
N PRO A 104 5.22 -13.98 5.56
CA PRO A 104 4.55 -12.69 5.48
C PRO A 104 5.50 -11.59 5.95
N LEU A 105 5.46 -10.46 5.26
CA LEU A 105 6.19 -9.27 5.67
C LEU A 105 5.37 -8.48 6.71
N ASP A 106 6.06 -7.85 7.66
CA ASP A 106 5.45 -6.92 8.62
C ASP A 106 5.32 -5.51 8.06
N SER A 107 6.22 -5.13 7.15
CA SER A 107 6.22 -3.85 6.45
C SER A 107 6.73 -3.99 5.01
N ILE A 108 6.42 -3.00 4.17
CA ILE A 108 6.96 -2.90 2.82
C ILE A 108 7.29 -1.45 2.45
N ASP A 109 8.31 -1.28 1.61
CA ASP A 109 8.68 0.03 1.09
C ASP A 109 7.62 0.58 0.13
N ALA A 110 7.42 1.89 0.20
CA ALA A 110 6.53 2.64 -0.66
C ALA A 110 7.19 3.95 -1.08
N THR A 111 6.76 4.49 -2.22
CA THR A 111 7.22 5.80 -2.71
C THR A 111 6.05 6.74 -2.79
N ALA A 112 6.25 7.99 -2.41
CA ALA A 112 5.21 8.99 -2.44
C ALA A 112 5.66 10.30 -3.08
N TYR A 113 4.69 11.02 -3.62
CA TYR A 113 4.84 12.38 -4.14
C TYR A 113 3.72 13.27 -3.60
N PHE A 114 4.07 14.42 -3.02
CA PHE A 114 3.15 15.41 -2.50
C PHE A 114 3.44 16.79 -3.10
N ASN A 115 2.43 17.39 -3.71
CA ASN A 115 2.54 18.72 -4.34
C ASN A 115 1.91 19.85 -3.52
N GLY A 116 1.51 19.60 -2.28
CA GLY A 116 0.79 20.56 -1.42
C GLY A 116 -0.74 20.40 -1.43
N GLN A 117 -1.32 19.69 -2.40
CA GLN A 117 -2.76 19.46 -2.50
C GLN A 117 -3.12 17.98 -2.59
N GLU A 118 -2.38 17.23 -3.40
CA GLU A 118 -2.56 15.80 -3.62
C GLU A 118 -1.30 15.05 -3.20
N LEU A 119 -1.51 13.96 -2.46
CA LEU A 119 -0.49 12.99 -2.12
C LEU A 119 -0.76 11.73 -2.92
N ILE A 120 0.24 11.26 -3.65
CA ILE A 120 0.20 10.01 -4.41
C ILE A 120 1.17 9.04 -3.74
N VAL A 121 0.71 7.85 -3.39
CA VAL A 121 1.55 6.79 -2.81
C VAL A 121 1.49 5.56 -3.70
N VAL A 122 2.64 4.99 -4.02
CA VAL A 122 2.78 3.76 -4.80
C VAL A 122 3.43 2.69 -3.93
N VAL A 123 2.76 1.54 -3.83
CA VAL A 123 3.22 0.36 -3.10
C VAL A 123 3.21 -0.82 -4.07
N SER A 124 4.29 -1.62 -4.08
CA SER A 124 4.33 -2.87 -4.85
C SER A 124 4.70 -4.03 -3.96
N SER A 125 4.00 -5.15 -4.09
CA SER A 125 4.11 -6.31 -3.22
C SER A 125 4.00 -7.61 -4.02
N ILE A 126 4.43 -8.71 -3.39
CA ILE A 126 4.29 -10.05 -3.94
C ILE A 126 3.40 -10.87 -3.02
N TYR A 127 2.30 -11.39 -3.56
CA TYR A 127 1.40 -12.30 -2.87
C TYR A 127 1.63 -13.72 -3.35
N THR A 128 1.51 -14.68 -2.44
CA THR A 128 1.45 -16.10 -2.77
C THR A 128 0.34 -16.80 -1.99
N ASP A 129 -0.31 -17.78 -2.61
CA ASP A 129 -1.41 -18.57 -2.04
C ASP A 129 -0.97 -19.91 -1.44
N LEU A 130 0.35 -20.13 -1.29
CA LEU A 130 0.94 -21.38 -0.80
C LEU A 130 0.19 -21.96 0.40
N SER A 131 -0.48 -23.09 0.18
CA SER A 131 -1.30 -23.80 1.18
C SER A 131 -0.46 -24.55 2.23
N ALA A 132 0.83 -24.81 1.94
CA ALA A 132 1.78 -25.49 2.84
C ALA A 132 2.10 -24.72 4.13
N ARG A 133 1.62 -23.47 4.26
CA ARG A 133 1.77 -22.62 5.45
C ARG A 133 1.26 -23.25 6.75
N ARG A 134 0.35 -24.22 6.67
CA ARG A 134 -0.29 -24.83 7.85
C ARG A 134 0.44 -26.05 8.40
N ASN A 135 1.33 -26.70 7.64
CA ASN A 135 1.97 -27.93 8.10
C ASN A 135 3.33 -28.17 7.41
N PRO A 136 4.44 -28.31 8.15
CA PRO A 136 5.81 -28.43 7.58
C PRO A 136 6.05 -29.69 6.73
N PHE A 137 5.08 -30.61 6.64
CA PHE A 137 5.19 -31.87 5.90
C PHE A 137 4.12 -32.02 4.79
N SER A 138 3.36 -30.97 4.45
CA SER A 138 2.35 -31.03 3.39
C SER A 138 2.93 -30.68 2.02
N SER A 139 2.73 -31.55 1.03
CA SER A 139 2.98 -31.24 -0.38
C SER A 139 2.02 -30.15 -0.88
N PHE A 140 2.52 -29.13 -1.57
CA PHE A 140 1.70 -28.15 -2.29
C PHE A 140 1.75 -28.41 -3.80
N ASN A 141 0.60 -28.28 -4.47
CA ASN A 141 0.48 -28.58 -5.92
C ASN A 141 0.22 -27.33 -6.78
N THR A 142 0.04 -26.17 -6.16
CA THR A 142 -0.19 -24.89 -6.85
C THR A 142 0.47 -23.77 -6.04
N SER A 143 1.34 -22.99 -6.69
CA SER A 143 1.86 -21.73 -6.13
C SER A 143 1.52 -20.63 -7.11
N LEU A 144 0.39 -19.97 -6.92
CA LEU A 144 0.13 -18.76 -7.66
C LEU A 144 0.92 -17.64 -6.98
N ILE A 145 1.81 -17.01 -7.74
CA ILE A 145 2.57 -15.84 -7.32
C ILE A 145 1.99 -14.65 -8.10
N PHE A 146 1.53 -13.64 -7.36
CA PHE A 146 0.94 -12.44 -7.93
C PHE A 146 1.75 -11.23 -7.49
N THR A 147 2.13 -10.41 -8.45
CA THR A 147 2.62 -9.06 -8.15
C THR A 147 1.41 -8.14 -8.05
N PHE A 148 1.38 -7.29 -7.03
CA PHE A 148 0.38 -6.23 -6.89
C PHE A 148 1.09 -4.89 -6.89
N THR A 149 0.54 -3.92 -7.60
CA THR A 149 0.94 -2.52 -7.51
C THR A 149 -0.30 -1.69 -7.20
N ASN A 150 -0.26 -0.98 -6.09
CA ASN A 150 -1.32 -0.13 -5.60
C ASN A 150 -0.88 1.32 -5.67
N THR A 151 -1.63 2.16 -6.40
CA THR A 151 -1.44 3.61 -6.41
C THR A 151 -2.62 4.26 -5.68
N LEU A 152 -2.33 4.85 -4.52
CA LEU A 152 -3.29 5.57 -3.69
C LEU A 152 -3.21 7.05 -3.99
N ILE A 153 -4.34 7.71 -4.25
CA ILE A 153 -4.43 9.16 -4.44
C ILE A 153 -5.25 9.77 -3.30
N PHE A 154 -4.57 10.61 -2.54
CA PHE A 154 -5.14 11.33 -1.42
C PHE A 154 -5.29 12.81 -1.73
N LYS A 155 -6.37 13.40 -1.22
CA LYS A 155 -6.55 14.84 -1.17
C LYS A 155 -6.22 15.34 0.23
N PHE A 156 -5.32 16.32 0.33
CA PHE A 156 -4.99 16.95 1.59
C PHE A 156 -6.13 17.87 2.05
N ASN A 157 -6.51 17.74 3.32
CA ASN A 157 -7.44 18.63 4.00
C ASN A 157 -6.66 19.48 5.02
N PRO A 158 -6.41 20.77 4.74
CA PRO A 158 -5.63 21.62 5.63
C PRO A 158 -6.37 21.92 6.94
N THR A 159 -7.71 21.94 6.93
CA THR A 159 -8.53 22.25 8.11
C THR A 159 -8.39 21.18 9.19
N THR A 160 -8.34 19.90 8.80
CA THR A 160 -8.22 18.77 9.72
C THR A 160 -6.81 18.19 9.77
N SER A 161 -5.87 18.75 8.99
CA SER A 161 -4.50 18.23 8.86
C SER A 161 -4.50 16.73 8.57
N SER A 162 -5.22 16.33 7.52
CA SER A 162 -5.48 14.93 7.21
C SER A 162 -5.52 14.67 5.70
N PHE A 163 -5.39 13.41 5.30
CA PHE A 163 -5.37 12.97 3.91
C PHE A 163 -6.58 12.07 3.65
N ILE A 164 -7.47 12.50 2.77
CA ILE A 164 -8.66 11.74 2.40
C ILE A 164 -8.33 10.91 1.16
N LEU A 165 -8.45 9.58 1.24
CA LEU A 165 -8.27 8.70 0.08
C LEU A 165 -9.42 8.93 -0.90
N THR A 166 -9.10 9.34 -2.13
CA THR A 166 -10.09 9.65 -3.17
C THR A 166 -10.14 8.61 -4.28
N LYS A 167 -9.00 7.96 -4.56
CA LYS A 167 -8.88 6.92 -5.59
C LYS A 167 -7.83 5.89 -5.20
N LEU A 168 -8.06 4.66 -5.59
CA LEU A 168 -7.09 3.57 -5.54
C LEU A 168 -7.03 2.92 -6.92
N PHE A 169 -5.83 2.88 -7.51
CA PHE A 169 -5.55 2.07 -8.69
C PHE A 169 -4.92 0.78 -8.22
N ARG A 170 -5.57 -0.34 -8.50
CA ARG A 170 -5.04 -1.66 -8.18
C ARG A 170 -4.69 -2.37 -9.47
N ASN A 171 -3.41 -2.68 -9.60
CA ASN A 171 -2.88 -3.46 -10.70
C ASN A 171 -2.36 -4.78 -10.14
N ARG A 172 -2.63 -5.85 -10.87
CA ARG A 172 -2.07 -7.17 -10.59
C ARG A 172 -1.20 -7.57 -11.78
N GLY A 173 -0.22 -8.41 -11.53
CA GLY A 173 0.60 -9.05 -12.53
C GLY A 173 0.62 -10.54 -12.30
N PHE A 174 0.76 -11.28 -13.40
CA PHE A 174 1.01 -12.70 -13.38
C PHE A 174 2.39 -12.97 -13.96
N THR A 175 3.17 -13.77 -13.27
CA THR A 175 4.34 -14.40 -13.87
C THR A 175 3.86 -15.56 -14.73
N GLN A 176 3.98 -15.41 -16.06
CA GLN A 176 3.78 -16.49 -17.00
C GLN A 176 5.14 -17.11 -17.32
N THR A 177 5.29 -18.39 -17.02
CA THR A 177 6.45 -19.19 -17.43
C THR A 177 6.07 -19.98 -18.68
N THR A 178 6.85 -19.83 -19.75
CA THR A 178 6.70 -20.64 -20.96
C THR A 178 8.00 -21.40 -21.23
N GLY A 179 7.88 -22.70 -21.52
CA GLY A 179 9.01 -23.58 -21.76
C GLY A 179 8.54 -24.95 -22.25
N SER A 180 9.44 -25.69 -22.88
CA SER A 180 9.24 -27.08 -23.29
C SER A 180 10.37 -27.91 -22.72
N THR A 181 10.06 -29.09 -22.16
CA THR A 181 11.05 -30.02 -21.60
C THR A 181 12.06 -30.51 -22.64
N ASN A 182 11.75 -30.36 -23.93
CA ASN A 182 12.58 -30.79 -25.06
C ASN A 182 13.18 -29.61 -25.86
N SER A 183 13.17 -28.39 -25.32
CA SER A 183 13.73 -27.21 -26.00
C SER A 183 15.15 -26.88 -25.51
N ILE A 184 16.01 -26.44 -26.44
CA ILE A 184 17.36 -25.93 -26.19
C ILE A 184 17.31 -24.46 -25.71
N THR A 185 16.16 -23.78 -25.85
CA THR A 185 15.97 -22.43 -25.33
C THR A 185 15.69 -22.47 -23.83
N PRO A 186 16.38 -21.65 -23.01
CA PRO A 186 16.08 -21.54 -21.58
C PRO A 186 14.62 -21.12 -21.38
N PHE A 187 14.03 -21.52 -20.24
CA PHE A 187 12.67 -21.12 -19.89
C PHE A 187 12.58 -19.59 -19.84
N LEU A 188 11.48 -19.05 -20.36
CA LEU A 188 11.21 -17.61 -20.33
C LEU A 188 10.13 -17.35 -19.29
N GLU A 189 10.51 -16.63 -18.25
CA GLU A 189 9.59 -16.07 -17.27
C GLU A 189 9.28 -14.62 -17.67
N THR A 190 8.00 -14.32 -17.91
CA THR A 190 7.54 -12.98 -18.26
C THR A 190 6.49 -12.53 -17.28
N VAL A 191 6.68 -11.36 -16.67
CA VAL A 191 5.63 -10.68 -15.90
C VAL A 191 4.67 -10.05 -16.90
N LEU A 192 3.50 -10.66 -17.08
CA LEU A 192 2.43 -10.06 -17.86
C LEU A 192 1.52 -9.23 -16.95
N PRO A 193 1.17 -8.01 -17.33
CA PRO A 193 0.19 -7.25 -16.58
C PRO A 193 -1.18 -7.93 -16.70
N SER A 194 -1.84 -8.16 -15.56
CA SER A 194 -3.23 -8.60 -15.54
C SER A 194 -3.96 -7.87 -14.46
N PHE A 195 -4.91 -7.07 -14.89
CA PHE A 195 -5.51 -6.11 -14.01
C PHE A 195 -6.79 -6.63 -13.33
N ASN A 196 -7.35 -7.81 -13.71
CA ASN A 196 -8.45 -8.49 -12.98
C ASN A 196 -8.43 -10.05 -13.08
N LYS A 197 -9.53 -10.66 -13.55
CA LYS A 197 -9.83 -12.12 -13.58
C LYS A 197 -9.16 -12.85 -14.75
N GLU A 198 -8.77 -12.12 -15.79
CA GLU A 198 -8.19 -12.68 -17.02
C GLU A 198 -6.80 -12.07 -17.33
N ALA A 199 -5.97 -12.81 -18.08
CA ALA A 199 -4.69 -12.28 -18.56
C ALA A 199 -4.94 -11.10 -19.54
N ARG A 200 -4.22 -9.98 -19.37
CA ARG A 200 -4.30 -8.75 -20.20
C ARG A 200 -5.56 -7.88 -20.03
N ASP A 201 -5.92 -7.54 -18.80
CA ASP A 201 -7.09 -6.68 -18.50
C ASP A 201 -6.75 -5.16 -18.47
N LYS A 202 -7.68 -4.29 -18.04
CA LYS A 202 -7.48 -2.85 -17.78
C LYS A 202 -7.34 -2.56 -16.28
N PRO A 203 -6.51 -1.57 -15.86
CA PRO A 203 -6.36 -1.16 -14.46
C PRO A 203 -7.70 -0.98 -13.73
N MET A 204 -7.81 -1.56 -12.53
CA MET A 204 -8.99 -1.38 -11.68
C MET A 204 -8.89 -0.03 -10.97
N ILE A 205 -9.82 0.88 -11.29
CA ILE A 205 -9.94 2.18 -10.63
C ILE A 205 -11.08 2.11 -9.62
N LEU A 206 -10.74 2.26 -8.34
CA LEU A 206 -11.67 2.19 -7.24
C LEU A 206 -11.87 3.59 -6.65
N ILE A 207 -13.12 3.96 -6.42
CA ILE A 207 -13.51 5.22 -5.77
C ILE A 207 -14.30 4.87 -4.50
N PRO A 208 -13.81 5.21 -3.30
CA PRO A 208 -14.47 4.83 -2.07
C PRO A 208 -15.76 5.64 -1.88
N LEU A 209 -16.86 4.97 -1.54
CA LEU A 209 -18.08 5.65 -1.08
C LEU A 209 -17.98 6.08 0.38
N ALA A 210 -17.24 5.33 1.19
CA ALA A 210 -16.94 5.70 2.58
C ALA A 210 -15.82 6.73 2.64
N THR A 211 -15.86 7.61 3.63
CA THR A 211 -14.75 8.54 3.87
C THR A 211 -13.62 7.81 4.58
N ILE A 212 -12.53 7.56 3.86
CA ILE A 212 -11.30 6.97 4.39
C ILE A 212 -10.32 8.11 4.65
N ASN A 213 -10.21 8.52 5.91
CA ASN A 213 -9.42 9.68 6.32
C ASN A 213 -8.19 9.26 7.12
N TYR A 214 -7.01 9.50 6.55
CA TYR A 214 -5.73 9.27 7.20
C TYR A 214 -5.35 10.50 8.02
N ARG A 215 -5.10 10.30 9.31
CA ARG A 215 -4.65 11.38 10.21
C ARG A 215 -3.14 11.53 10.11
N LEU A 216 -2.66 12.77 10.21
CA LEU A 216 -1.24 13.01 10.44
C LEU A 216 -0.87 12.63 11.87
N GLU A 217 0.19 11.83 12.00
CA GLU A 217 0.76 11.40 13.27
C GLU A 217 2.21 11.88 13.37
N LYS A 218 2.64 12.13 14.60
CA LYS A 218 4.01 12.54 14.94
C LYS A 218 4.76 11.38 15.55
#